data_AF-A0A7S1BRT9-F1
#
_entry.id   AF-A0A7S1BRT9-F1
#
_cell.length_a   1.000
_cell.length_b   1.000
_cell.length_c   1.000
_cell.angle_alpha   90.00
_cell.angle_beta   90.00
_cell.angle_gamma   90.00
#
_symmetry.space_group_name_H-M   'P 1'
#
loop_
_entity.id
_entity.type
_entity.pdbx_description
1 polymer ?
#
loop_
_entity_poly.entity_id
_entity_poly.type
_entity_poly.pdbx_seq_one_letter_code
_entity_poly.pdbx_strand_id
1 'polypeptide(L)'
;DAARTVKQRGVRIIASAHGNLRSLIKNKELRGLIGGIESVTLGDGAAKDEAARKAELGYGGQISKTKAQRMGDPTFEIIVEVSRENKHEWRIVKDAAQSVDAILDGLQYKAHVRSRDPHKNAILTENK
;
A
#
# COMPACT_ATOMS: atom_id res chain seq x y z
N ASP A 1 5.43 -11.23 12.88
CA ASP A 1 6.85 -11.37 13.28
C ASP A 1 7.64 -12.42 12.51
N ALA A 2 7.21 -13.69 12.45
CA ALA A 2 7.95 -14.74 11.74
C ALA A 2 8.33 -14.38 10.28
N ALA A 3 7.38 -13.85 9.51
CA ALA A 3 7.63 -13.42 8.13
C ALA A 3 8.73 -12.36 7.99
N ARG A 4 8.82 -11.42 8.94
CA ARG A 4 9.85 -10.36 8.95
C ARG A 4 11.23 -10.97 9.23
N THR A 5 11.34 -11.87 10.21
CA THR A 5 12.59 -12.57 10.52
C THR A 5 13.09 -13.39 9.34
N VAL A 6 12.18 -14.08 8.63
CA VAL A 6 12.52 -14.89 7.45
C VAL A 6 13.01 -14.00 6.30
N LYS A 7 12.33 -12.86 6.05
CA LYS A 7 12.77 -11.89 5.04
C LYS A 7 14.18 -11.36 5.30
N GLN A 8 14.50 -11.02 6.55
CA GLN A 8 15.82 -10.49 6.93
C GLN A 8 16.97 -11.48 6.66
N ARG A 9 16.67 -12.78 6.49
CA ARG A 9 17.64 -13.82 6.10
C ARG A 9 17.80 -13.96 4.58
N GLY A 10 17.21 -13.08 3.79
CA GLY A 10 17.32 -13.08 2.32
C GLY A 10 16.36 -14.05 1.62
N VAL A 11 15.38 -14.62 2.33
CA VAL A 11 14.41 -15.54 1.74
C VAL A 11 13.29 -14.77 1.05
N ARG A 12 12.96 -15.16 -0.18
CA ARG A 12 11.75 -14.69 -0.86
C ARG A 12 10.54 -15.43 -0.33
N ILE A 13 9.55 -14.69 0.15
CA ILE A 13 8.32 -15.22 0.73
C ILE A 13 7.10 -14.81 -0.07
N ILE A 14 6.11 -15.68 -0.13
CA ILE A 14 4.81 -15.44 -0.74
C ILE A 14 3.75 -15.72 0.33
N ALA A 15 2.73 -14.87 0.39
CA ALA A 15 1.58 -15.05 1.24
C ALA A 15 0.32 -14.57 0.51
N SER A 16 -0.83 -15.13 0.87
CA SER A 16 -2.15 -14.69 0.42
C SER A 16 -2.94 -14.13 1.59
N ALA A 17 -3.62 -13.02 1.38
CA ALA A 17 -4.54 -12.42 2.34
C ALA A 17 -5.81 -11.95 1.63
N HIS A 18 -6.91 -11.87 2.36
CA HIS A 18 -8.18 -11.39 1.83
C HIS A 18 -8.20 -9.85 1.78
N GLY A 19 -8.77 -9.29 0.71
CA GLY A 19 -8.91 -7.84 0.52
C GLY A 19 -7.86 -7.25 -0.42
N ASN A 20 -7.77 -5.92 -0.42
CA ASN A 20 -6.80 -5.15 -1.20
C ASN A 20 -5.85 -4.39 -0.25
N LEU A 21 -4.90 -3.63 -0.79
CA LEU A 21 -3.92 -2.88 0.00
C LEU A 21 -4.59 -1.90 0.98
N ARG A 22 -5.67 -1.22 0.57
CA ARG A 22 -6.43 -0.32 1.45
C ARG A 22 -7.09 -1.08 2.61
N SER A 23 -7.62 -2.28 2.37
CA SER A 23 -8.14 -3.15 3.43
C SER A 23 -7.04 -3.62 4.37
N LEU A 24 -5.86 -3.94 3.83
CA LEU A 24 -4.71 -4.43 4.58
C LEU A 24 -4.17 -3.39 5.58
N ILE A 25 -4.15 -2.11 5.19
CA ILE A 25 -3.78 -0.98 6.07
C ILE A 25 -4.70 -0.88 7.29
N LYS A 26 -6.00 -1.13 7.12
CA LYS A 26 -6.99 -1.07 8.20
C LYS A 26 -6.97 -2.31 9.10
N ASN A 27 -6.38 -3.41 8.64
CA ASN A 27 -6.34 -4.67 9.38
C ASN A 27 -5.22 -4.62 10.45
N LYS A 28 -5.61 -4.59 11.74
CA LYS A 28 -4.65 -4.50 12.85
C LYS A 28 -3.66 -5.67 12.91
N GLU A 29 -4.08 -6.88 12.53
CA GLU A 29 -3.26 -8.09 12.59
C GLU A 29 -2.27 -8.15 11.43
N LEU A 30 -2.71 -7.77 10.23
CA LEU A 30 -1.93 -7.96 9.01
C LEU A 30 -1.16 -6.71 8.56
N ARG A 31 -1.52 -5.51 9.03
CA ARG A 31 -0.82 -4.26 8.65
C ARG A 31 0.68 -4.28 8.98
N GLY A 32 1.11 -5.10 9.94
CA GLY A 32 2.54 -5.33 10.23
C GLY A 32 3.32 -5.87 9.02
N LEU A 33 2.66 -6.61 8.13
CA LEU A 33 3.27 -7.19 6.92
C LEU A 33 3.57 -6.13 5.84
N ILE A 34 2.96 -4.95 5.92
CA ILE A 34 3.17 -3.82 5.01
C ILE A 34 3.86 -2.63 5.69
N GLY A 35 4.64 -2.92 6.73
CA GLY A 35 5.44 -1.91 7.45
C GLY A 35 4.87 -1.48 8.79
N GLY A 36 3.67 -1.97 9.13
CA GLY A 36 2.95 -1.52 10.32
C GLY A 36 2.45 -0.09 10.17
N ILE A 37 1.48 0.32 10.99
CA ILE A 37 0.94 1.68 10.98
C ILE A 37 0.81 2.16 12.41
N GLU A 38 1.38 3.32 12.69
CA GLU A 38 1.28 4.01 13.97
C GLU A 38 0.71 5.42 13.77
N SER A 39 0.30 6.03 14.87
CA SER A 39 -0.22 7.39 14.92
C SER A 39 0.75 8.23 15.74
N VAL A 40 1.32 9.26 15.13
CA VAL A 40 2.27 10.18 15.77
C VAL A 40 1.69 11.56 15.93
N THR A 41 2.15 12.26 16.97
CA THR A 41 1.77 13.65 17.23
C THR A 41 2.81 14.57 16.61
N LEU A 42 2.38 15.43 15.70
CA LEU A 42 3.15 16.51 15.09
C LEU A 42 3.11 17.76 15.98
N GLY A 43 4.22 18.51 16.00
CA GLY A 43 4.24 19.88 16.53
C GLY A 43 3.46 20.85 15.63
N ASP A 44 3.23 22.08 16.11
CA ASP A 44 2.42 23.07 15.39
C ASP A 44 2.96 23.46 14.00
N GLY A 45 4.28 23.60 13.88
CA GLY A 45 4.95 23.87 12.59
C GLY A 45 4.74 22.72 11.60
N ALA A 46 5.14 21.51 12.00
CA ALA A 46 5.00 20.32 11.17
C ALA A 46 3.54 20.02 10.78
N ALA A 47 2.57 20.30 11.66
CA ALA A 47 1.15 20.15 11.35
C ALA A 47 0.66 21.15 10.29
N LYS A 48 1.18 22.38 10.29
CA LYS A 48 0.90 23.39 9.25
C LYS A 48 1.55 23.01 7.93
N ASP A 49 2.81 22.60 7.95
CA ASP A 49 3.54 22.18 6.75
C ASP A 49 2.87 20.98 6.07
N GLU A 50 2.42 20.01 6.86
CA GLU A 50 1.67 18.85 6.37
C GLU A 50 0.32 19.24 5.75
N ALA A 51 -0.40 20.20 6.35
CA ALA A 51 -1.66 20.70 5.80
C ALA A 51 -1.44 21.47 4.48
N ALA A 52 -0.39 22.29 4.39
CA ALA A 52 -0.01 23.00 3.18
C ALA A 52 0.34 22.04 2.05
N ARG A 53 1.18 21.03 2.33
CA ARG A 53 1.53 19.97 1.37
C ARG A 53 0.30 19.22 0.86
N LYS A 54 -0.65 18.87 1.73
CA LYS A 54 -1.91 18.22 1.32
C LYS A 54 -2.76 19.12 0.42
N ALA A 55 -2.84 20.41 0.74
CA ALA A 55 -3.53 21.39 -0.08
C ALA A 55 -2.93 21.52 -1.48
N GLU A 56 -1.59 21.57 -1.60
CA GLU A 56 -0.88 21.59 -2.89
C GLU A 56 -1.18 20.35 -3.75
N LEU A 57 -1.35 19.18 -3.12
CA LEU A 57 -1.69 17.93 -3.79
C LEU A 57 -3.17 17.83 -4.19
N GLY A 58 -3.97 18.89 -3.96
CA GLY A 58 -5.40 18.94 -4.30
C GLY A 58 -6.32 18.29 -3.25
N TYR A 59 -5.79 17.94 -2.08
CA TYR A 59 -6.54 17.35 -0.98
C TYR A 59 -6.72 18.39 0.13
N GLY A 60 -7.86 19.10 0.11
CA GLY A 60 -8.22 20.01 1.20
C GLY A 60 -8.29 19.26 2.54
N GLY A 61 -7.66 19.79 3.59
CA GLY A 61 -7.58 19.13 4.88
C GLY A 61 -7.46 20.10 6.05
N GLN A 62 -8.13 19.77 7.15
CA GLN A 62 -8.01 20.49 8.41
C GLN A 62 -6.63 20.20 9.04
N ILE A 63 -5.99 21.23 9.60
CA ILE A 63 -4.74 21.06 10.36
C ILE A 63 -5.00 20.07 11.50
N SER A 64 -4.29 18.95 11.49
CA SER A 64 -4.32 17.92 12.52
C SER A 64 -2.93 17.77 13.11
N LYS A 65 -2.84 17.72 14.44
CA LYS A 65 -1.61 17.38 15.14
C LYS A 65 -1.35 15.88 15.16
N THR A 66 -2.24 15.07 14.59
CA THR A 66 -2.08 13.61 14.57
C THR A 66 -1.92 13.16 13.12
N LYS A 67 -0.85 12.39 12.84
CA LYS A 67 -0.54 11.83 11.52
C LYS A 67 -0.32 10.32 11.64
N ALA A 68 -0.90 9.55 10.72
CA ALA A 68 -0.60 8.14 10.60
C ALA A 68 0.65 7.95 9.72
N GLN A 69 1.55 7.06 10.12
CA GLN A 69 2.76 6.73 9.35
C GLN A 69 3.12 5.24 9.47
N ARG A 70 3.95 4.75 8.55
CA ARG A 70 4.52 3.41 8.67
C ARG A 70 5.55 3.35 9.79
N MET A 71 5.60 2.22 10.49
CA MET A 71 6.62 1.97 11.54
C MET A 71 7.95 1.47 10.98
N GLY A 72 7.99 1.09 9.69
CA GLY A 72 9.19 0.60 9.02
C GLY A 72 8.86 -0.02 7.67
N ASP A 73 9.82 -0.74 7.11
CA ASP A 73 9.68 -1.27 5.75
C ASP A 73 8.66 -2.42 5.66
N PRO A 74 7.92 -2.49 4.53
CA PRO A 74 7.04 -3.62 4.24
C PRO A 74 7.81 -4.95 4.26
N THR A 75 7.21 -5.95 4.87
CA THR A 75 7.68 -7.34 4.73
C THR A 75 7.43 -7.82 3.29
N PHE A 76 6.28 -7.49 2.71
CA PHE A 76 6.02 -7.75 1.29
C PHE A 76 6.13 -6.44 0.51
N GLU A 77 7.15 -6.33 -0.35
CA GLU A 77 7.41 -5.14 -1.17
C GLU A 77 6.50 -5.05 -2.39
N ILE A 78 6.03 -6.20 -2.88
CA ILE A 78 5.13 -6.31 -4.02
C ILE A 78 3.80 -6.86 -3.51
N ILE A 79 2.70 -6.20 -3.87
CA ILE A 79 1.34 -6.64 -3.56
C ILE A 79 0.61 -6.90 -4.88
N VAL A 80 0.01 -8.08 -4.99
CA VAL A 80 -0.84 -8.45 -6.11
C VAL A 80 -2.27 -8.54 -5.61
N GLU A 81 -3.12 -7.65 -6.10
CA GLU A 81 -4.54 -7.63 -5.78
C GLU A 81 -5.31 -8.34 -6.90
N VAL A 82 -5.95 -9.46 -6.56
CA VAL A 82 -6.81 -10.18 -7.51
C VAL A 82 -8.19 -9.54 -7.50
N SER A 83 -8.74 -9.23 -8.68
CA SER A 83 -10.08 -8.66 -8.78
C SER A 83 -11.15 -9.67 -8.37
N ARG A 84 -12.12 -9.23 -7.57
CA ARG A 84 -13.27 -10.06 -7.17
C ARG A 84 -14.28 -10.22 -8.29
N GLU A 85 -14.43 -9.18 -9.10
CA GLU A 85 -15.40 -9.11 -10.20
C GLU A 85 -14.85 -9.76 -11.47
N ASN A 86 -13.53 -9.69 -11.68
CA ASN A 86 -12.86 -10.27 -12.85
C ASN A 86 -11.68 -11.15 -12.44
N LYS A 87 -11.89 -12.48 -12.41
CA LYS A 87 -10.85 -13.48 -12.03
C LYS A 87 -9.63 -13.50 -12.97
N HIS A 88 -9.74 -12.86 -14.14
CA HIS A 88 -8.67 -12.79 -15.12
C HIS A 88 -7.91 -11.47 -15.08
N GLU A 89 -8.18 -10.61 -14.10
CA GLU A 89 -7.53 -9.31 -13.92
C GLU A 89 -6.92 -9.18 -12.52
N TRP A 90 -5.74 -8.59 -12.44
CA TRP A 90 -5.08 -8.27 -11.18
C TRP A 90 -4.32 -6.94 -11.25
N ARG A 91 -4.20 -6.29 -10.09
CA ARG A 91 -3.40 -5.08 -9.91
C ARG A 91 -2.09 -5.42 -9.23
N ILE A 92 -0.97 -4.96 -9.79
CA ILE A 92 0.38 -5.18 -9.26
C ILE A 92 0.91 -3.86 -8.70
N VAL A 93 0.97 -3.77 -7.39
CA VAL A 93 1.69 -2.73 -6.66
C VAL A 93 3.14 -3.18 -6.53
N LYS A 94 4.05 -2.53 -7.27
CA LYS A 94 5.48 -2.89 -7.28
C LYS A 94 6.27 -2.28 -6.11
N ASP A 95 5.75 -1.22 -5.52
CA ASP A 95 6.35 -0.52 -4.38
C ASP A 95 5.29 -0.35 -3.29
N ALA A 96 5.24 -1.31 -2.37
CA ALA A 96 4.32 -1.28 -1.25
C ALA A 96 4.61 -0.12 -0.30
N ALA A 97 5.87 0.29 -0.13
CA ALA A 97 6.25 1.35 0.81
C ALA A 97 5.66 2.68 0.35
N GLN A 98 5.97 3.08 -0.89
CA GLN A 98 5.41 4.28 -1.51
C GLN A 98 3.88 4.25 -1.57
N SER A 99 3.30 3.08 -1.88
CA SER A 99 1.84 2.96 -2.03
C SER A 99 1.10 3.06 -0.70
N VAL A 100 1.66 2.52 0.37
CA VAL A 100 1.10 2.68 1.72
C VAL A 100 1.19 4.13 2.16
N ASP A 101 2.34 4.79 1.97
CA ASP A 101 2.54 6.19 2.34
C ASP A 101 1.57 7.10 1.57
N ALA A 102 1.40 6.87 0.27
CA ALA A 102 0.40 7.55 -0.55
C ALA A 102 -1.02 7.37 0.01
N ILE A 103 -1.40 6.15 0.41
CA ILE A 103 -2.73 5.89 1.00
C ILE A 103 -2.90 6.60 2.34
N LEU A 104 -1.89 6.62 3.21
CA LEU A 104 -1.93 7.30 4.51
C LEU A 104 -2.06 8.82 4.36
N ASP A 105 -1.49 9.36 3.28
CA ASP A 105 -1.61 10.76 2.90
C ASP A 105 -2.95 11.10 2.23
N GLY A 106 -3.81 10.10 1.97
CA GLY A 106 -5.08 10.26 1.29
C GLY A 106 -4.98 10.28 -0.24
N LEU A 107 -3.81 9.99 -0.79
CA LEU A 107 -3.53 10.00 -2.22
C LEU A 107 -3.96 8.68 -2.89
N GLN A 108 -3.99 8.70 -4.21
CA GLN A 108 -4.05 7.47 -5.00
C GLN A 108 -2.65 6.83 -5.09
N TYR A 109 -2.61 5.50 -5.08
CA TYR A 109 -1.37 4.74 -5.27
C TYR A 109 -1.31 4.17 -6.68
N LYS A 110 -0.08 3.93 -7.17
CA LYS A 110 0.14 3.40 -8.51
C LYS A 110 0.09 1.88 -8.50
N ALA A 111 -0.66 1.30 -9.43
CA ALA A 111 -0.68 -0.14 -9.65
C ALA A 111 -0.72 -0.43 -11.16
N HIS A 112 -0.07 -1.51 -11.56
CA HIS A 112 -0.14 -2.01 -12.93
C HIS A 112 -1.32 -2.94 -13.04
N VAL A 113 -2.27 -2.66 -13.93
CA VAL A 113 -3.32 -3.62 -14.25
C VAL A 113 -2.78 -4.61 -15.26
N ARG A 114 -3.04 -5.89 -15.00
CA ARG A 114 -2.69 -7.00 -15.89
C ARG A 114 -3.93 -7.86 -16.04
N SER A 115 -4.13 -8.37 -17.24
CA SER A 115 -5.20 -9.32 -17.54
C SER A 115 -4.66 -10.53 -18.28
N ARG A 116 -5.44 -11.61 -18.29
CA ARG A 116 -5.14 -12.83 -19.03
C ARG A 116 -6.33 -13.24 -19.88
N ASP A 117 -6.04 -13.75 -21.06
CA ASP A 117 -7.07 -14.38 -21.90
C ASP A 117 -7.58 -15.66 -21.21
N PRO A 118 -8.89 -15.79 -20.95
CA PRO A 118 -9.46 -16.95 -20.27
C PRO A 118 -9.33 -18.26 -21.04
N HIS A 119 -9.13 -18.21 -22.36
CA HIS A 119 -9.09 -19.36 -23.25
C HIS A 119 -7.69 -19.67 -23.78
N LYS A 120 -6.84 -18.66 -23.94
CA LYS A 120 -5.51 -18.82 -24.57
C LYS A 120 -4.36 -18.93 -23.58
N ASN A 121 -4.63 -18.91 -22.28
CA ASN A 121 -3.64 -18.87 -21.20
C ASN A 121 -2.58 -17.75 -21.31
N ALA A 122 -2.71 -16.84 -22.28
CA ALA A 122 -1.76 -15.78 -22.59
C ALA A 122 -2.00 -14.55 -21.71
N ILE A 123 -0.93 -13.96 -21.19
CA ILE A 123 -0.99 -12.70 -20.45
C ILE A 123 -1.17 -11.57 -21.47
N LEU A 124 -2.22 -10.78 -21.29
CA LEU A 124 -2.45 -9.56 -22.05
C LEU A 124 -1.65 -8.46 -21.35
N THR A 125 -0.46 -8.16 -21.88
CA THR A 125 0.25 -6.94 -21.48
C THR A 125 -0.40 -5.76 -22.15
N GLU A 126 -1.15 -4.94 -21.39
CA GLU A 126 -1.37 -3.55 -21.78
C GLU A 126 0.00 -2.86 -21.78
N ASN A 127 0.50 -2.58 -22.97
CA ASN A 127 1.43 -1.50 -23.24
C ASN A 127 0.57 -0.25 -23.46
N LYS A 128 0.52 0.65 -22.48
CA LYS A 128 0.31 2.09 -22.65
C LYS A 128 0.52 2.81 -21.33
#